data_AF-A0A0E0GT01-F1
#
_entry.id   AF-A0A0E0GT01-F1
#
_cell.length_a   1.000
_cell.length_b   1.000
_cell.length_c   1.000
_cell.angle_alpha   90.00
_cell.angle_beta   90.00
_cell.angle_gamma   90.00
#
_symmetry.space_group_name_H-M   'P 1'
#
loop_
_entity.id
_entity.type
_entity.pdbx_description
1 polymer ?
#
loop_
_entity_poly.entity_id
_entity_poly.type
_entity_poly.pdbx_seq_one_letter_code
_entity_poly.pdbx_strand_id
1 'polypeptide(L)'
;MATARPAPSWGLLDSVVRLHKVGERTEPDWAVIECSETRAYVTLYNWHDRPDGTSPFRLSPFDGLELLVRVADDPPYPTALSIRLHGDPDKDVRRGTIGGVLLADGGFVVLSSCLPDTRGSSSYIVFDAANASLAMIRANLSLTFLLPVTYTPLPIRRADGGGYVLALLASDANRKDVVCLMPSPLPFDQPWQLKSPLFPPEKPAWFNADEEFSSQGRAFWVSLDKGVLFCDHQDLLSSSSDNVRFSYIALPLGCEVAFDPTFRTANPSKYRTMRCVGDSLRFVSIEGYTTVHSRDMVLCMWTLVIPSSSSSGDQWRKAGEICVGRLREQEGFKNARLPTHRPPTKPMLSSHEDGVVYFMLSDRHKGEDAAKYIYVFSVNMFTGRFVSSWRLPSSCAPHSDPQFLMGSDILEHIKI
;
A
#
# COMPACT_ATOMS: atom_id res chain seq x y z
N MET A 1 -23.28 29.21 -2.57
CA MET A 1 -23.18 27.77 -2.28
C MET A 1 -22.31 27.15 -3.35
N ALA A 2 -21.03 26.90 -3.05
CA ALA A 2 -20.18 26.14 -3.94
C ALA A 2 -20.68 24.70 -3.92
N THR A 3 -21.13 24.19 -5.06
CA THR A 3 -21.42 22.77 -5.24
C THR A 3 -20.16 21.98 -4.92
N ALA A 4 -20.19 21.18 -3.85
CA ALA A 4 -19.11 20.26 -3.53
C ALA A 4 -18.83 19.40 -4.76
N ARG A 5 -17.62 19.49 -5.31
CA ARG A 5 -17.21 18.63 -6.42
C ARG A 5 -17.13 17.19 -5.89
N PRO A 6 -17.63 16.19 -6.63
CA PRO A 6 -17.47 14.79 -6.25
C PRO A 6 -15.98 14.45 -6.17
N ALA A 7 -15.58 13.68 -5.16
CA ALA A 7 -14.21 13.19 -5.01
C ALA A 7 -13.81 12.34 -6.24
N PRO A 8 -12.55 12.42 -6.68
CA PRO A 8 -12.09 11.65 -7.83
C PRO A 8 -12.04 10.15 -7.50
N SER A 9 -12.28 9.32 -8.52
CA SER A 9 -12.28 7.86 -8.41
C SER A 9 -10.91 7.23 -8.11
N TRP A 10 -9.86 7.97 -8.42
CA TRP A 10 -8.48 7.52 -8.25
C TRP A 10 -7.59 8.73 -8.08
N GLY A 11 -6.57 8.60 -7.23
CA GLY A 11 -5.59 9.65 -7.00
C GLY A 11 -4.20 9.10 -6.72
N LEU A 12 -3.22 10.01 -6.78
CA LEU A 12 -1.85 9.72 -6.41
C LEU A 12 -1.61 10.06 -4.94
N LEU A 13 -1.53 9.03 -4.09
CA LEU A 13 -1.37 9.16 -2.65
C LEU A 13 0.11 9.21 -2.23
N ASP A 14 0.47 10.20 -1.43
CA ASP A 14 1.71 10.24 -0.65
C ASP A 14 1.60 9.23 0.50
N SER A 15 2.45 8.21 0.45
CA SER A 15 2.51 7.15 1.43
C SER A 15 3.17 7.59 2.74
N VAL A 16 3.68 8.83 2.86
CA VAL A 16 4.21 9.36 4.11
C VAL A 16 3.10 10.02 4.91
N VAL A 17 2.88 9.56 6.14
CA VAL A 17 1.93 10.17 7.07
C VAL A 17 2.68 10.86 8.19
N ARG A 18 2.28 12.08 8.50
CA ARG A 18 2.88 12.89 9.58
C ARG A 18 1.84 13.34 10.58
N LEU A 19 2.29 13.63 11.80
CA LEU A 19 1.49 14.40 12.74
C LEU A 19 1.21 15.81 12.20
N HIS A 20 -0.04 16.20 12.22
CA HIS A 20 -0.53 17.46 11.72
C HIS A 20 -0.05 18.62 12.61
N LYS A 21 0.51 19.67 12.00
CA LYS A 21 0.94 20.87 12.72
C LYS A 21 -0.23 21.86 12.84
N VAL A 22 -0.68 22.12 14.07
CA VAL A 22 -1.66 23.18 14.34
C VAL A 22 -0.90 24.51 14.49
N GLY A 23 -1.21 25.51 13.64
CA GLY A 23 -0.77 26.90 13.85
C GLY A 23 0.03 27.60 12.72
N GLU A 24 0.25 26.98 11.56
CA GLU A 24 0.72 27.73 10.37
C GLU A 24 -0.49 28.09 9.49
N ARG A 25 -0.42 29.21 8.77
CA ARG A 25 -1.50 29.84 7.95
C ARG A 25 -2.08 28.96 6.81
N THR A 26 -1.91 27.64 6.86
CA THR A 26 -2.10 26.63 5.80
C THR A 26 -3.11 25.54 6.20
N GLU A 27 -4.12 25.87 7.01
CA GLU A 27 -5.24 24.95 7.27
C GLU A 27 -6.27 24.77 6.12
N PRO A 28 -6.46 25.66 5.13
CA PRO A 28 -7.65 25.57 4.26
C PRO A 28 -7.67 24.36 3.32
N ASP A 29 -6.54 23.67 3.13
CA ASP A 29 -6.43 22.55 2.18
C ASP A 29 -6.61 21.17 2.84
N TRP A 30 -6.63 21.09 4.17
CA TRP A 30 -6.79 19.82 4.90
C TRP A 30 -8.19 19.70 5.46
N ALA A 31 -8.80 18.55 5.23
CA ALA A 31 -10.11 18.24 5.74
C ALA A 31 -10.07 16.99 6.61
N VAL A 32 -10.93 16.96 7.63
CA VAL A 32 -11.02 15.84 8.57
C VAL A 32 -11.86 14.75 7.92
N ILE A 33 -11.38 13.51 7.93
CA ILE A 33 -12.16 12.38 7.47
C ILE A 33 -13.22 12.05 8.52
N GLU A 34 -14.48 12.03 8.11
CA GLU A 34 -15.59 11.72 9.02
C GLU A 34 -15.44 10.30 9.58
N CYS A 35 -15.36 10.21 10.91
CA CYS A 35 -15.34 8.95 11.64
C CYS A 35 -16.47 8.96 12.69
N SER A 36 -17.39 8.00 12.61
CA SER A 36 -18.44 7.79 13.62
C SER A 36 -17.92 7.07 14.85
N GLU A 37 -16.85 6.29 14.71
CA GLU A 37 -16.24 5.55 15.81
C GLU A 37 -14.71 5.63 15.73
N THR A 38 -14.09 6.10 16.81
CA THR A 38 -12.63 6.11 16.95
C THR A 38 -12.24 5.31 18.17
N ARG A 39 -11.30 4.37 17.98
CA ARG A 39 -10.69 3.60 19.07
C ARG A 39 -9.19 3.75 19.00
N ALA A 40 -8.65 4.61 19.85
CA ALA A 40 -7.22 4.77 19.98
C ALA A 40 -6.79 4.62 21.42
N TYR A 41 -5.49 4.42 21.61
CA TYR A 41 -4.88 4.26 22.92
C TYR A 41 -3.61 5.09 22.97
N VAL A 42 -3.35 5.68 24.13
CA VAL A 42 -2.08 6.35 24.44
C VAL A 42 -1.53 5.76 25.72
N THR A 43 -0.21 5.75 25.83
CA THR A 43 0.43 5.36 27.07
C THR A 43 0.68 6.59 27.93
N LEU A 44 0.17 6.58 29.16
CA LEU A 44 0.36 7.63 30.15
C LEU A 44 1.48 7.26 31.12
N TYR A 45 2.32 8.24 31.46
CA TYR A 45 3.36 8.09 32.48
C TYR A 45 2.80 8.44 33.87
N ASN A 46 2.75 7.46 34.77
CA ASN A 46 2.38 7.70 36.16
C ASN A 46 3.63 7.99 37.00
N TRP A 47 3.86 9.26 37.34
CA TRP A 47 4.99 9.67 38.20
C TRP A 47 4.92 9.07 39.62
N HIS A 48 3.72 8.66 40.08
CA HIS A 48 3.44 8.31 41.48
C HIS A 48 3.24 6.82 41.77
N ASP A 49 3.15 5.94 40.76
CA ASP A 49 3.01 4.49 40.96
C ASP A 49 4.38 3.81 40.98
N ARG A 50 5.01 3.76 42.15
CA ARG A 50 6.05 2.76 42.46
C ARG A 50 5.87 2.07 43.82
N PRO A 51 4.78 1.32 44.08
CA PRO A 51 4.79 0.39 45.21
C PRO A 51 5.41 -0.97 44.87
N ASP A 52 5.10 -1.59 43.71
CA ASP A 52 5.26 -3.06 43.57
C ASP A 52 5.86 -3.57 42.24
N GLY A 53 6.80 -2.83 41.62
CA GLY A 53 7.54 -3.34 40.44
C GLY A 53 6.72 -3.45 39.14
N THR A 54 5.52 -2.88 39.10
CA THR A 54 4.75 -2.69 37.87
C THR A 54 5.35 -1.58 36.99
N SER A 55 5.21 -1.72 35.67
CA SER A 55 5.68 -0.72 34.70
C SER A 55 5.05 0.65 34.98
N PRO A 56 5.80 1.77 34.96
CA PRO A 56 5.28 3.12 35.23
C PRO A 56 4.36 3.67 34.11
N PHE A 57 4.05 2.83 33.13
CA PHE A 57 3.36 3.15 31.91
C PHE A 57 2.01 2.44 31.86
N ARG A 58 0.91 3.20 31.78
CA ARG A 58 -0.45 2.66 31.69
C ARG A 58 -1.05 2.98 30.33
N LEU A 59 -1.48 1.94 29.61
CA LEU A 59 -2.27 2.09 28.40
C LEU A 59 -3.66 2.63 28.77
N SER A 60 -4.07 3.72 28.13
CA SER A 60 -5.36 4.39 28.38
C SER A 60 -6.06 4.67 27.05
N PRO A 61 -7.39 4.51 26.97
CA PRO A 61 -8.16 4.95 25.81
C PRO A 61 -7.91 6.42 25.48
N PHE A 62 -7.95 6.75 24.19
CA PHE A 62 -7.71 8.09 23.68
C PHE A 62 -8.72 8.44 22.59
N ASP A 63 -9.49 9.50 22.82
CA ASP A 63 -10.55 9.92 21.89
C ASP A 63 -10.11 11.02 20.91
N GLY A 64 -8.88 11.54 21.06
CA GLY A 64 -8.38 12.66 20.27
C GLY A 64 -7.73 12.29 18.95
N LEU A 65 -7.88 11.06 18.45
CA LEU A 65 -7.25 10.62 17.20
C LEU A 65 -8.13 11.00 16.00
N GLU A 66 -7.60 11.84 15.11
CA GLU A 66 -8.26 12.21 13.85
C GLU A 66 -7.36 11.89 12.65
N LEU A 67 -7.98 11.46 11.55
CA LEU A 67 -7.33 11.29 10.25
C LEU A 67 -7.75 12.44 9.34
N LEU A 68 -6.77 13.06 8.69
CA LEU A 68 -6.96 14.17 7.76
C LEU A 68 -6.52 13.78 6.37
N VAL A 69 -7.20 14.35 5.38
CA VAL A 69 -6.89 14.22 3.98
C VAL A 69 -6.74 15.59 3.34
N ARG A 70 -5.80 15.70 2.41
CA ARG A 70 -5.72 16.80 1.46
C ARG A 70 -5.76 16.21 0.07
N VAL A 71 -6.64 16.72 -0.78
CA VAL A 71 -6.78 16.32 -2.18
C VAL A 71 -6.56 17.56 -3.04
N ALA A 72 -5.62 17.49 -3.99
CA ALA A 72 -5.43 18.57 -4.95
C ALA A 72 -6.53 18.56 -6.02
N ASP A 73 -6.89 19.74 -6.52
CA ASP A 73 -8.01 19.92 -7.47
C ASP A 73 -7.74 19.36 -8.88
N ASP A 74 -6.47 19.22 -9.26
CA ASP A 74 -6.07 18.84 -10.60
C ASP A 74 -5.60 17.37 -10.67
N PRO A 75 -5.96 16.61 -11.72
CA PRO A 75 -5.38 15.31 -12.02
C PRO A 75 -3.84 15.34 -11.97
N PRO A 76 -3.16 14.31 -11.45
CA PRO A 76 -3.67 13.01 -11.02
C PRO A 76 -4.19 13.01 -9.56
N TYR A 77 -4.77 14.12 -9.12
CA TYR A 77 -5.31 14.34 -7.78
C TYR A 77 -4.32 13.95 -6.67
N PRO A 78 -3.13 14.60 -6.62
CA PRO A 78 -2.19 14.39 -5.55
C PRO A 78 -2.86 14.48 -4.18
N THR A 79 -2.73 13.42 -3.41
CA THR A 79 -3.42 13.22 -2.13
C THR A 79 -2.41 12.97 -1.04
N ALA A 80 -2.65 13.50 0.15
CA ALA A 80 -1.82 13.24 1.32
C ALA A 80 -2.69 12.99 2.55
N LEU A 81 -2.18 12.17 3.47
CA LEU A 81 -2.81 11.88 4.75
C LEU A 81 -2.00 12.44 5.91
N SER A 82 -2.68 12.85 6.98
CA SER A 82 -2.06 13.33 8.20
C SER A 82 -2.87 12.91 9.42
N ILE A 83 -2.18 12.70 10.55
CA ILE A 83 -2.83 12.33 11.82
C ILE A 83 -2.84 13.56 12.72
N ARG A 84 -3.98 13.90 13.32
CA ARG A 84 -4.06 14.91 14.38
C ARG A 84 -4.38 14.22 15.70
N LEU A 85 -3.71 14.68 16.76
CA LEU A 85 -3.90 14.21 18.13
C LEU A 85 -4.43 15.38 18.97
N HIS A 86 -5.76 15.49 19.08
CA HIS A 86 -6.40 16.53 19.88
C HIS A 86 -6.26 16.21 21.38
N GLY A 87 -5.86 17.20 22.18
CA GLY A 87 -5.71 17.02 23.63
C GLY A 87 -4.57 16.11 24.08
N ASP A 88 -3.67 15.68 23.19
CA ASP A 88 -2.49 14.89 23.59
C ASP A 88 -1.49 15.77 24.37
N PRO A 89 -1.22 15.45 25.65
CA PRO A 89 -0.32 16.23 26.51
C PRO A 89 1.13 16.22 26.02
N ASP A 90 1.53 15.18 25.27
CA ASP A 90 2.89 14.98 24.77
C ASP A 90 3.02 15.28 23.28
N LYS A 91 2.02 15.96 22.68
CA LYS A 91 1.98 16.21 21.23
C LYS A 91 3.28 16.80 20.69
N ASP A 92 3.95 17.66 21.47
CA ASP A 92 5.17 18.36 21.09
C ASP A 92 6.41 17.45 21.10
N VAL A 93 6.46 16.47 22.00
CA VAL A 93 7.49 15.43 22.05
C VAL A 93 7.34 14.45 20.89
N ARG A 94 6.10 14.22 20.44
CA ARG A 94 5.74 13.29 19.35
C ARG A 94 5.89 13.91 17.94
N ARG A 95 6.17 15.21 17.81
CA ARG A 95 6.23 15.96 16.53
C ARG A 95 7.24 15.44 15.48
N GLY A 96 8.18 14.57 15.85
CA GLY A 96 9.14 13.94 14.93
C GLY A 96 8.68 12.62 14.33
N THR A 97 7.53 12.11 14.75
CA THR A 97 7.04 10.78 14.39
C THR A 97 6.47 10.76 12.96
N ILE A 98 7.01 9.86 12.13
CA ILE A 98 6.59 9.63 10.74
C ILE A 98 6.00 8.22 10.65
N GLY A 99 4.76 8.09 10.18
CA GLY A 99 4.15 6.82 9.79
C GLY A 99 4.14 6.66 8.27
N GLY A 100 3.71 5.50 7.79
CA GLY A 100 3.56 5.21 6.37
C GLY A 100 2.21 4.61 6.04
N VAL A 101 1.64 4.94 4.89
CA VAL A 101 0.52 4.19 4.31
C VAL A 101 1.06 2.85 3.84
N LEU A 102 0.58 1.78 4.44
CA LEU A 102 0.90 0.41 4.04
C LEU A 102 -0.09 -0.09 3.00
N LEU A 103 -1.37 0.27 3.14
CA LEU A 103 -2.45 -0.08 2.22
C LEU A 103 -3.46 1.06 2.15
N ALA A 104 -3.97 1.35 0.95
CA ALA A 104 -5.06 2.28 0.69
C ALA A 104 -5.86 1.77 -0.52
N ASP A 105 -6.69 0.76 -0.27
CA ASP A 105 -7.38 -0.04 -1.30
C ASP A 105 -8.68 -0.63 -0.72
N GLY A 106 -9.69 -0.86 -1.56
CA GLY A 106 -10.92 -1.57 -1.18
C GLY A 106 -11.72 -0.92 -0.03
N GLY A 107 -11.64 0.40 0.11
CA GLY A 107 -12.27 1.15 1.18
C GLY A 107 -11.58 1.07 2.55
N PHE A 108 -10.33 0.59 2.59
CA PHE A 108 -9.51 0.59 3.80
C PHE A 108 -8.26 1.45 3.64
N VAL A 109 -7.85 2.11 4.73
CA VAL A 109 -6.48 2.64 4.88
C VAL A 109 -5.83 1.94 6.05
N VAL A 110 -4.63 1.40 5.85
CA VAL A 110 -3.78 0.87 6.90
C VAL A 110 -2.52 1.71 6.97
N LEU A 111 -2.25 2.26 8.15
CA LEU A 111 -1.06 3.04 8.43
C LEU A 111 -0.14 2.25 9.36
N SER A 112 1.17 2.25 9.08
CA SER A 112 2.16 1.99 10.11
C SER A 112 2.13 3.15 11.09
N SER A 113 1.67 2.87 12.29
CA SER A 113 1.63 3.86 13.35
C SER A 113 2.97 3.87 14.07
N CYS A 114 3.58 5.05 14.09
CA CYS A 114 4.72 5.36 14.94
C CYS A 114 4.28 6.13 16.19
N LEU A 115 2.97 6.20 16.49
CA LEU A 115 2.50 6.70 17.78
C LEU A 115 3.15 5.84 18.87
N PRO A 116 3.99 6.43 19.74
CA PRO A 116 4.74 5.63 20.69
C PRO A 116 3.77 5.04 21.72
N ASP A 117 3.51 3.73 21.64
CA ASP A 117 3.49 2.94 22.87
C ASP A 117 4.90 3.12 23.47
N THR A 118 4.99 3.58 24.71
CA THR A 118 6.26 3.75 25.45
C THR A 118 7.09 2.46 25.54
N ARG A 119 6.56 1.31 25.10
CA ARG A 119 7.28 0.04 24.95
C ARG A 119 8.00 -0.14 23.61
N GLY A 120 7.97 0.85 22.70
CA GLY A 120 8.58 0.73 21.37
C GLY A 120 7.91 -0.32 20.49
N SER A 121 6.66 -0.68 20.79
CA SER A 121 5.88 -1.66 20.03
C SER A 121 5.20 -0.98 18.86
N SER A 122 5.37 -1.51 17.65
CA SER A 122 4.65 -1.05 16.46
C SER A 122 3.14 -1.23 16.64
N SER A 123 2.36 -0.30 16.10
CA SER A 123 0.90 -0.42 15.98
C SER A 123 0.47 -0.14 14.55
N TYR A 124 -0.73 -0.55 14.21
CA TYR A 124 -1.40 -0.18 12.97
C TYR A 124 -2.55 0.77 13.31
N ILE A 125 -2.79 1.76 12.46
CA ILE A 125 -4.06 2.49 12.45
C ILE A 125 -4.81 2.05 11.21
N VAL A 126 -6.04 1.61 11.40
CA VAL A 126 -6.91 1.13 10.33
C VAL A 126 -8.13 2.01 10.25
N PHE A 127 -8.33 2.62 9.09
CA PHE A 127 -9.57 3.30 8.73
C PHE A 127 -10.40 2.36 7.84
N ASP A 128 -11.64 2.10 8.24
CA ASP A 128 -12.64 1.40 7.44
C ASP A 128 -13.69 2.42 6.99
N ALA A 129 -13.64 2.79 5.72
CA ALA A 129 -14.49 3.80 5.15
C ALA A 129 -15.98 3.39 5.14
N ALA A 130 -16.27 2.09 4.98
CA ALA A 130 -17.64 1.60 4.93
C ALA A 130 -18.37 1.76 6.26
N ASN A 131 -17.64 1.63 7.37
CA ASN A 131 -18.16 1.81 8.72
C ASN A 131 -17.81 3.17 9.33
N ALA A 132 -17.14 4.05 8.58
CA ALA A 132 -16.58 5.32 9.07
C ALA A 132 -15.88 5.14 10.43
N SER A 133 -15.02 4.12 10.53
CA SER A 133 -14.39 3.76 11.81
C SER A 133 -12.87 3.84 11.72
N LEU A 134 -12.25 4.34 12.78
CA LEU A 134 -10.80 4.46 12.91
C LEU A 134 -10.32 3.69 14.14
N ALA A 135 -9.51 2.66 13.96
CA ALA A 135 -9.04 1.80 15.05
C ALA A 135 -7.52 1.69 15.08
N MET A 136 -6.94 1.87 16.26
CA MET A 136 -5.57 1.51 16.56
C MET A 136 -5.51 0.03 16.98
N ILE A 137 -4.63 -0.73 16.34
CA ILE A 137 -4.44 -2.17 16.58
C ILE A 137 -2.98 -2.43 16.93
N ARG A 138 -2.74 -3.22 17.97
CA ARG A 138 -1.39 -3.56 18.39
C ARG A 138 -0.76 -4.55 17.40
N ALA A 139 0.44 -4.24 16.92
CA ALA A 139 1.18 -5.14 16.02
C ALA A 139 1.99 -6.20 16.77
N ASN A 140 1.83 -6.34 18.10
CA ASN A 140 2.65 -7.23 18.94
C ASN A 140 2.34 -8.72 18.65
N LEU A 141 2.90 -9.19 17.54
CA LEU A 141 3.30 -10.56 17.34
C LEU A 141 4.50 -10.76 18.29
N SER A 142 4.37 -11.60 19.32
CA SER A 142 5.43 -11.87 20.30
C SER A 142 6.82 -11.89 19.64
N LEU A 143 7.83 -11.29 20.30
CA LEU A 143 9.25 -11.11 19.87
C LEU A 143 9.95 -12.35 19.25
N THR A 144 9.29 -13.50 19.22
CA THR A 144 9.63 -14.72 18.50
C THR A 144 9.43 -14.67 16.98
N PHE A 145 8.67 -13.74 16.39
CA PHE A 145 8.51 -13.70 14.92
C PHE A 145 9.69 -12.96 14.27
N LEU A 146 10.49 -13.69 13.50
CA LEU A 146 11.69 -13.18 12.83
C LEU A 146 11.32 -12.70 11.43
N LEU A 147 11.06 -11.39 11.31
CA LEU A 147 10.79 -10.65 10.07
C LEU A 147 9.50 -11.11 9.35
N PRO A 148 8.56 -10.20 9.06
CA PRO A 148 7.35 -10.56 8.32
C PRO A 148 7.70 -11.02 6.89
N VAL A 149 7.01 -12.07 6.40
CA VAL A 149 6.91 -12.35 4.95
C VAL A 149 6.11 -11.24 4.25
N THR A 150 5.26 -10.54 5.02
CA THR A 150 4.43 -9.39 4.61
C THR A 150 4.49 -8.30 5.66
N TYR A 151 4.96 -7.09 5.33
CA TYR A 151 4.97 -5.97 6.29
C TYR A 151 3.60 -5.29 6.44
N THR A 152 2.71 -5.52 5.48
CA THR A 152 1.39 -4.87 5.36
C THR A 152 0.29 -5.85 5.78
N PRO A 153 -0.49 -5.54 6.83
CA PRO A 153 -1.67 -6.34 7.15
C PRO A 153 -2.77 -6.08 6.13
N LEU A 154 -3.35 -7.16 5.61
CA LEU A 154 -4.44 -7.11 4.66
C LEU A 154 -5.78 -7.10 5.42
N PRO A 155 -6.57 -6.01 5.36
CA PRO A 155 -7.92 -6.00 5.93
C PRO A 155 -8.88 -6.77 5.04
N ILE A 156 -9.64 -7.69 5.65
CA ILE A 156 -10.61 -8.55 4.97
C ILE A 156 -11.96 -8.35 5.63
N ARG A 157 -12.92 -7.87 4.85
CA ARG A 157 -14.29 -7.64 5.33
C ARG A 157 -14.98 -8.96 5.63
N ARG A 158 -15.65 -9.05 6.77
CA ARG A 158 -16.43 -10.23 7.15
C ARG A 158 -17.80 -10.21 6.46
N ALA A 159 -18.24 -11.37 5.97
CA ALA A 159 -19.54 -11.49 5.31
C ALA A 159 -20.71 -11.36 6.29
N ASP A 160 -20.49 -11.60 7.59
CA ASP A 160 -21.50 -11.49 8.65
C ASP A 160 -21.78 -10.05 9.10
N GLY A 161 -21.14 -9.05 8.47
CA GLY A 161 -21.26 -7.65 8.86
C GLY A 161 -20.53 -7.29 10.16
N GLY A 162 -19.80 -8.23 10.76
CA GLY A 162 -19.09 -8.06 12.03
C GLY A 162 -17.79 -7.26 11.96
N GLY A 163 -17.61 -6.41 10.94
CA GLY A 163 -16.38 -5.64 10.72
C GLY A 163 -15.41 -6.29 9.74
N TYR A 164 -14.12 -6.31 10.09
CA TYR A 164 -13.02 -6.82 9.27
C TYR A 164 -12.05 -7.67 10.09
N VAL A 165 -11.19 -8.43 9.42
CA VAL A 165 -10.07 -9.15 10.03
C VAL A 165 -8.80 -8.68 9.35
N LEU A 166 -7.78 -8.30 10.12
CA LEU A 166 -6.45 -8.11 9.55
C LEU A 166 -5.76 -9.45 9.40
N ALA A 167 -5.22 -9.72 8.22
CA ALA A 167 -4.45 -10.91 7.92
C ALA A 167 -2.99 -10.56 7.58
N LEU A 168 -2.05 -11.27 8.19
CA LEU A 168 -0.62 -11.15 7.93
C LEU A 168 -0.05 -12.54 7.64
N LEU A 169 0.91 -12.61 6.71
CA LEU A 169 1.76 -13.79 6.55
C LEU A 169 3.12 -13.48 7.18
N ALA A 170 3.47 -14.22 8.23
CA ALA A 170 4.70 -14.01 8.99
C ALA A 170 5.47 -15.32 9.12
N SER A 171 6.71 -15.27 9.62
CA SER A 171 7.48 -16.46 9.98
C SER A 171 7.75 -16.49 11.47
N ASP A 172 7.53 -17.64 12.12
CA ASP A 172 7.79 -17.84 13.55
C ASP A 172 9.29 -17.93 13.88
N ALA A 173 9.62 -18.14 15.16
CA ALA A 173 11.01 -18.23 15.63
C ALA A 173 11.80 -19.38 14.96
N ASN A 174 11.09 -20.40 14.48
CA ASN A 174 11.65 -21.54 13.77
C ASN A 174 11.67 -21.34 12.25
N ARG A 175 11.37 -20.12 11.77
CA ARG A 175 11.23 -19.75 10.35
C ARG A 175 10.14 -20.55 9.64
N LYS A 176 9.12 -20.99 10.37
CA LYS A 176 7.92 -21.60 9.77
C LYS A 176 6.92 -20.48 9.48
N ASP A 177 6.44 -20.46 8.24
CA ASP A 177 5.40 -19.52 7.83
C ASP A 177 4.09 -19.77 8.61
N VAL A 178 3.44 -18.69 9.03
CA VAL A 178 2.20 -18.66 9.78
C VAL A 178 1.27 -17.56 9.25
N VAL A 179 -0.03 -17.80 9.31
CA VAL A 179 -1.05 -16.78 9.05
C VAL A 179 -1.51 -16.21 10.38
N CYS A 180 -1.35 -14.91 10.57
CA CYS A 180 -1.78 -14.19 11.76
C CYS A 180 -3.07 -13.42 11.46
N LEU A 181 -4.10 -13.62 12.27
CA LEU A 181 -5.41 -12.99 12.12
C LEU A 181 -5.75 -12.14 13.35
N MET A 182 -6.18 -10.91 13.13
CA MET A 182 -6.71 -10.02 14.16
C MET A 182 -8.12 -9.56 13.79
N PRO A 183 -9.17 -10.18 14.36
CA PRO A 183 -10.52 -9.70 14.19
C PRO A 183 -10.72 -8.28 14.75
N SER A 184 -11.40 -7.43 14.00
CA SER A 184 -12.04 -6.21 14.48
C SER A 184 -13.53 -6.52 14.70
N PRO A 185 -14.20 -6.00 15.75
CA PRO A 185 -13.67 -5.14 16.81
C PRO A 185 -13.17 -5.94 18.03
N LEU A 186 -11.86 -6.22 18.12
CA LEU A 186 -11.26 -6.76 19.36
C LEU A 186 -10.57 -5.67 20.19
N PRO A 187 -10.51 -5.85 21.53
CA PRO A 187 -9.67 -5.01 22.39
C PRO A 187 -8.21 -4.99 21.93
N PHE A 188 -7.55 -3.84 22.08
CA PHE A 188 -6.17 -3.60 21.64
C PHE A 188 -5.13 -4.63 22.11
N ASP A 189 -5.34 -5.24 23.29
CA ASP A 189 -4.42 -6.18 23.91
C ASP A 189 -4.73 -7.67 23.63
N GLN A 190 -5.67 -7.97 22.71
CA GLN A 190 -5.92 -9.36 22.32
C GLN A 190 -4.74 -9.95 21.52
N PRO A 191 -4.40 -11.23 21.71
CA PRO A 191 -3.39 -11.89 20.91
C PRO A 191 -3.88 -12.17 19.49
N TRP A 192 -2.96 -12.14 18.53
CA TRP A 192 -3.22 -12.56 17.16
C TRP A 192 -3.56 -14.06 17.12
N GLN A 193 -4.63 -14.42 16.40
CA GLN A 193 -4.97 -15.82 16.14
C GLN A 193 -4.01 -16.36 15.09
N LEU A 194 -3.47 -17.56 15.31
CA LEU A 194 -2.48 -18.16 14.42
C LEU A 194 -3.09 -19.34 13.67
N LYS A 195 -2.80 -19.42 12.38
CA LYS A 195 -3.14 -20.54 11.52
C LYS A 195 -1.93 -21.03 10.73
N SER A 196 -1.92 -22.31 10.41
CA SER A 196 -0.88 -22.93 9.58
C SER A 196 -1.23 -22.80 8.09
N PRO A 197 -0.37 -22.18 7.26
CA PRO A 197 -0.56 -22.18 5.82
C PRO A 197 -0.22 -23.55 5.23
N LEU A 198 -1.09 -24.04 4.33
CA LEU A 198 -0.84 -25.20 3.48
C LEU A 198 -0.49 -24.70 2.09
N PHE A 199 0.81 -24.62 1.81
CA PHE A 199 1.30 -24.17 0.52
C PHE A 199 1.36 -25.30 -0.51
N PRO A 200 1.14 -24.97 -1.79
CA PRO A 200 1.29 -25.95 -2.86
C PRO A 200 2.79 -26.18 -3.15
N PRO A 201 3.17 -27.35 -3.71
CA PRO A 201 4.58 -27.71 -3.94
C PRO A 201 5.31 -26.77 -4.92
N GLU A 202 4.55 -26.05 -5.76
CA GLU A 202 5.08 -25.06 -6.70
C GLU A 202 5.53 -23.76 -6.02
N LYS A 203 5.18 -23.52 -4.75
CA LYS A 203 5.60 -22.32 -4.02
C LYS A 203 7.14 -22.27 -3.94
N PRO A 204 7.77 -21.15 -4.32
CA PRO A 204 9.19 -20.93 -4.09
C PRO A 204 9.56 -21.02 -2.61
N ALA A 205 10.77 -21.54 -2.34
CA ALA A 205 11.30 -21.62 -0.98
C ALA A 205 11.41 -20.25 -0.31
N TRP A 206 11.78 -19.22 -1.08
CA TRP A 206 11.80 -17.83 -0.64
C TRP A 206 10.66 -17.05 -1.29
N PHE A 207 9.84 -16.40 -0.47
CA PHE A 207 8.72 -15.58 -0.90
C PHE A 207 8.67 -14.36 0.01
N ASN A 208 8.56 -13.16 -0.57
CA ASN A 208 8.38 -11.91 0.17
C ASN A 208 7.33 -11.09 -0.58
N ALA A 209 6.24 -10.70 0.09
CA ALA A 209 5.21 -9.91 -0.57
C ALA A 209 5.66 -8.45 -0.70
N ASP A 210 5.55 -7.92 -1.91
CA ASP A 210 5.70 -6.50 -2.23
C ASP A 210 4.36 -5.76 -2.22
N GLU A 211 3.25 -6.46 -2.52
CA GLU A 211 1.90 -5.91 -2.60
C GLU A 211 0.87 -6.93 -2.05
N GLU A 212 -0.17 -6.42 -1.39
CA GLU A 212 -1.26 -7.19 -0.83
C GLU A 212 -2.60 -6.54 -1.16
N PHE A 213 -3.58 -7.35 -1.56
CA PHE A 213 -4.94 -6.87 -1.83
C PHE A 213 -5.96 -7.98 -1.68
N SER A 214 -7.22 -7.59 -1.57
CA SER A 214 -8.36 -8.50 -1.56
C SER A 214 -9.23 -8.24 -2.78
N SER A 215 -9.72 -9.30 -3.42
CA SER A 215 -10.63 -9.19 -4.55
C SER A 215 -11.49 -10.44 -4.66
N GLN A 216 -12.79 -10.26 -4.91
CA GLN A 216 -13.74 -11.35 -5.19
C GLN A 216 -13.76 -12.47 -4.14
N GLY A 217 -13.66 -12.11 -2.86
CA GLY A 217 -13.67 -13.10 -1.78
C GLY A 217 -12.35 -13.87 -1.62
N ARG A 218 -11.26 -13.39 -2.22
CA ARG A 218 -9.91 -13.95 -2.12
C ARG A 218 -8.93 -12.91 -1.60
N ALA A 219 -7.96 -13.39 -0.85
CA ALA A 219 -6.82 -12.63 -0.35
C ALA A 219 -5.58 -12.96 -1.18
N PHE A 220 -4.84 -11.94 -1.61
CA PHE A 220 -3.66 -12.07 -2.46
C PHE A 220 -2.44 -11.44 -1.78
N TRP A 221 -1.34 -12.18 -1.80
CA TRP A 221 0.00 -11.74 -1.43
C TRP A 221 0.88 -11.89 -2.67
N VAL A 222 1.40 -10.77 -3.16
CA VAL A 222 2.15 -10.71 -4.41
C VAL A 222 3.61 -10.47 -4.13
N SER A 223 4.45 -11.37 -4.62
CA SER A 223 5.89 -11.17 -4.77
C SER A 223 6.14 -10.82 -6.25
N LEU A 224 6.57 -9.58 -6.52
CA LEU A 224 6.76 -9.07 -7.87
C LEU A 224 7.98 -9.68 -8.57
N ASP A 225 8.81 -10.44 -7.85
CA ASP A 225 9.92 -11.24 -8.37
C ASP A 225 9.61 -12.73 -8.54
N LYS A 226 8.60 -13.28 -7.83
CA LYS A 226 8.27 -14.72 -7.85
C LYS A 226 6.91 -15.08 -8.41
N GLY A 227 5.84 -14.45 -7.90
CA GLY A 227 4.47 -14.84 -8.19
C GLY A 227 3.50 -14.44 -7.10
N VAL A 228 2.36 -15.13 -7.04
CA VAL A 228 1.24 -14.77 -6.15
C VAL A 228 0.83 -15.96 -5.31
N LEU A 229 0.73 -15.75 -4.01
CA LEU A 229 0.03 -16.64 -3.09
C LEU A 229 -1.37 -16.08 -2.86
N PHE A 230 -2.38 -16.94 -2.93
CA PHE A 230 -3.74 -16.52 -2.64
C PHE A 230 -4.55 -17.63 -1.97
N CYS A 231 -5.57 -17.22 -1.21
CA CYS A 231 -6.52 -18.13 -0.58
C CYS A 231 -7.92 -17.50 -0.54
N ASP A 232 -8.94 -18.33 -0.37
CA ASP A 232 -10.32 -17.87 -0.22
C ASP A 232 -10.56 -17.31 1.20
N HIS A 233 -11.37 -16.25 1.30
CA HIS A 233 -11.76 -15.66 2.59
C HIS A 233 -12.44 -16.68 3.50
N GLN A 234 -13.18 -17.64 2.93
CA GLN A 234 -13.85 -18.69 3.71
C GLN A 234 -12.85 -19.57 4.45
N ASP A 235 -11.79 -20.03 3.75
CA ASP A 235 -10.71 -20.82 4.37
C ASP A 235 -9.97 -20.00 5.43
N LEU A 236 -9.71 -18.73 5.12
CA LEU A 236 -9.00 -17.83 6.02
C LEU A 236 -9.81 -17.54 7.30
N LEU A 237 -11.11 -17.28 7.19
CA LEU A 237 -11.99 -16.88 8.30
C LEU A 237 -12.65 -18.06 9.02
N SER A 238 -12.53 -19.29 8.50
CA SER A 238 -13.16 -20.47 9.09
C SER A 238 -12.67 -20.75 10.51
N SER A 239 -13.58 -20.88 11.47
CA SER A 239 -13.23 -21.30 12.84
C SER A 239 -13.07 -22.81 12.99
N SER A 240 -13.39 -23.61 11.97
CA SER A 240 -13.36 -25.07 12.03
C SER A 240 -12.03 -25.69 11.60
N SER A 241 -11.09 -24.89 11.10
CA SER A 241 -9.78 -25.34 10.63
C SER A 241 -8.68 -24.39 11.07
N ASP A 242 -7.64 -24.96 11.69
CA ASP A 242 -6.39 -24.26 12.00
C ASP A 242 -5.47 -24.13 10.77
N ASN A 243 -5.86 -24.73 9.65
CA ASN A 243 -5.11 -24.71 8.40
C ASN A 243 -5.79 -23.83 7.35
N VAL A 244 -4.98 -23.08 6.58
CA VAL A 244 -5.44 -22.26 5.44
C VAL A 244 -4.82 -22.79 4.17
N ARG A 245 -5.63 -23.18 3.19
CA ARG A 245 -5.13 -23.68 1.91
C ARG A 245 -4.77 -22.52 0.99
N PHE A 246 -3.54 -22.54 0.49
CA PHE A 246 -3.06 -21.58 -0.49
C PHE A 246 -2.98 -22.20 -1.87
N SER A 247 -3.18 -21.35 -2.87
CA SER A 247 -2.83 -21.60 -4.26
C SER A 247 -1.69 -20.66 -4.67
N TYR A 248 -0.94 -21.06 -5.69
CA TYR A 248 0.19 -20.30 -6.20
C TYR A 248 0.05 -20.05 -7.70
N ILE A 249 0.30 -18.81 -8.12
CA ILE A 249 0.39 -18.41 -9.52
C ILE A 249 1.82 -17.95 -9.77
N ALA A 250 2.55 -18.65 -10.63
CA ALA A 250 3.87 -18.19 -11.08
C ALA A 250 3.73 -16.95 -11.96
N LEU A 251 4.77 -16.10 -12.02
CA LEU A 251 4.84 -14.99 -12.97
C LEU A 251 4.82 -15.46 -14.43
N PRO A 252 4.53 -14.58 -15.41
CA PRO A 252 4.70 -14.91 -16.82
C PRO A 252 6.09 -15.45 -17.12
N LEU A 253 6.19 -16.34 -18.12
CA LEU A 253 7.46 -16.99 -18.49
C LEU A 253 8.55 -15.93 -18.78
N GLY A 254 9.70 -16.08 -18.12
CA GLY A 254 10.84 -15.17 -18.26
C GLY A 254 10.76 -13.90 -17.40
N CYS A 255 9.68 -13.70 -16.62
CA CYS A 255 9.56 -12.57 -15.70
C CYS A 255 10.08 -12.88 -14.29
N GLU A 256 10.32 -14.13 -13.91
CA GLU A 256 10.92 -14.45 -12.61
C GLU A 256 12.31 -13.80 -12.48
N VAL A 257 12.56 -13.17 -11.34
CA VAL A 257 13.86 -12.58 -11.03
C VAL A 257 14.54 -13.42 -9.95
N ALA A 258 15.80 -13.77 -10.19
CA ALA A 258 16.59 -14.47 -9.19
C ALA A 258 16.85 -13.56 -7.99
N PHE A 259 16.83 -14.13 -6.79
CA PHE A 259 17.18 -13.39 -5.58
C PHE A 259 18.61 -12.87 -5.67
N ASP A 260 18.79 -11.56 -5.47
CA ASP A 260 20.11 -10.94 -5.40
C ASP A 260 20.48 -10.71 -3.92
N PRO A 261 21.34 -11.56 -3.33
CA PRO A 261 21.74 -11.45 -1.93
C PRO A 261 22.55 -10.18 -1.65
N THR A 262 23.03 -9.49 -2.68
CA THR A 262 23.83 -8.27 -2.54
C THR A 262 22.99 -6.99 -2.53
N PHE A 263 21.67 -7.11 -2.70
CA PHE A 263 20.72 -5.97 -2.79
C PHE A 263 21.18 -4.89 -3.78
N ARG A 264 21.92 -5.27 -4.82
CA ARG A 264 22.41 -4.36 -5.87
C ARG A 264 21.35 -4.14 -6.95
N THR A 265 20.44 -5.09 -7.11
CA THR A 265 19.28 -4.97 -7.98
C THR A 265 18.26 -3.99 -7.42
N ALA A 266 17.58 -3.26 -8.31
CA ALA A 266 16.49 -2.39 -7.92
C ALA A 266 15.34 -3.21 -7.31
N ASN A 267 14.70 -2.68 -6.27
CA ASN A 267 13.49 -3.27 -5.70
C ASN A 267 12.42 -3.45 -6.80
N PRO A 268 11.77 -4.64 -6.92
CA PRO A 268 10.74 -4.94 -7.92
C PRO A 268 9.64 -3.87 -8.04
N SER A 269 9.16 -3.31 -6.93
CA SER A 269 8.14 -2.25 -6.91
C SER A 269 8.54 -0.97 -7.64
N LYS A 270 9.82 -0.78 -7.98
CA LYS A 270 10.27 0.37 -8.80
C LYS A 270 9.92 0.20 -10.28
N TYR A 271 9.71 -1.03 -10.74
CA TYR A 271 9.55 -1.33 -12.17
C TYR A 271 8.46 -2.38 -12.46
N ARG A 272 7.76 -2.87 -11.43
CA ARG A 272 6.66 -3.83 -11.53
C ARG A 272 5.52 -3.45 -10.58
N THR A 273 4.32 -3.90 -10.91
CA THR A 273 3.13 -3.87 -10.04
C THR A 273 2.16 -4.97 -10.48
N MET A 274 1.30 -5.42 -9.59
CA MET A 274 0.27 -6.40 -9.90
C MET A 274 -1.01 -6.17 -9.11
N ARG A 275 -2.16 -6.16 -9.77
CA ARG A 275 -3.45 -6.02 -9.10
C ARG A 275 -4.55 -6.72 -9.89
N CYS A 276 -5.64 -7.09 -9.23
CA CYS A 276 -6.87 -7.43 -9.93
C CYS A 276 -7.50 -6.17 -10.56
N VAL A 277 -7.86 -6.26 -11.83
CA VAL A 277 -8.68 -5.27 -12.54
C VAL A 277 -9.86 -6.02 -13.14
N GLY A 278 -11.05 -5.81 -12.57
CA GLY A 278 -12.20 -6.68 -12.79
C GLY A 278 -11.91 -8.12 -12.34
N ASP A 279 -12.23 -9.09 -13.21
CA ASP A 279 -12.07 -10.53 -12.95
C ASP A 279 -10.69 -11.09 -13.33
N SER A 280 -9.75 -10.19 -13.66
CA SER A 280 -8.44 -10.59 -14.17
C SER A 280 -7.31 -9.99 -13.35
N LEU A 281 -6.29 -10.79 -13.12
CA LEU A 281 -5.03 -10.35 -12.55
C LEU A 281 -4.22 -9.67 -13.66
N ARG A 282 -3.78 -8.43 -13.42
CA ARG A 282 -2.91 -7.66 -14.32
C ARG A 282 -1.53 -7.57 -13.70
N PHE A 283 -0.52 -7.92 -14.49
CA PHE A 283 0.88 -7.77 -14.11
C PHE A 283 1.56 -6.81 -15.10
N VAL A 284 2.15 -5.74 -14.58
CA VAL A 284 2.90 -4.78 -15.39
C VAL A 284 4.38 -4.89 -15.02
N SER A 285 5.23 -4.88 -16.04
CA SER A 285 6.68 -4.88 -15.87
C SER A 285 7.35 -3.95 -16.88
N ILE A 286 8.37 -3.22 -16.42
CA ILE A 286 9.32 -2.52 -17.29
C ILE A 286 10.48 -3.48 -17.54
N GLU A 287 10.41 -4.21 -18.65
CA GLU A 287 11.43 -5.18 -19.04
C GLU A 287 12.74 -4.47 -19.42
N GLY A 288 13.85 -5.05 -18.97
CA GLY A 288 15.19 -4.49 -19.17
C GLY A 288 15.58 -3.37 -18.20
N TYR A 289 14.76 -3.08 -17.18
CA TYR A 289 14.96 -1.95 -16.26
C TYR A 289 16.38 -1.83 -15.66
N THR A 290 17.01 -2.97 -15.34
CA THR A 290 18.36 -3.02 -14.77
C THR A 290 19.46 -3.42 -15.77
N THR A 291 19.09 -3.79 -17.00
CA THR A 291 20.01 -4.45 -17.95
C THR A 291 20.21 -3.71 -19.26
N VAL A 292 19.29 -2.81 -19.63
CA VAL A 292 19.37 -2.08 -20.91
C VAL A 292 19.24 -0.56 -20.73
N HIS A 293 19.60 0.18 -21.77
CA HIS A 293 19.43 1.62 -21.77
C HIS A 293 17.93 2.01 -21.75
N SER A 294 17.58 3.13 -21.13
CA SER A 294 16.16 3.52 -20.94
C SER A 294 15.33 3.62 -22.23
N ARG A 295 15.97 3.77 -23.38
CA ARG A 295 15.29 3.83 -24.69
C ARG A 295 14.84 2.45 -25.17
N ASP A 296 15.57 1.40 -24.79
CA ASP A 296 15.37 0.03 -25.25
C ASP A 296 14.51 -0.78 -24.28
N MET A 297 14.21 -0.21 -23.10
CA MET A 297 13.25 -0.79 -22.16
C MET A 297 11.88 -0.96 -22.81
N VAL A 298 11.16 -2.01 -22.40
CA VAL A 298 9.82 -2.32 -22.91
C VAL A 298 8.84 -2.30 -21.74
N LEU A 299 7.79 -1.49 -21.87
CA LEU A 299 6.66 -1.54 -20.96
C LEU A 299 5.79 -2.72 -21.40
N CYS A 300 5.55 -3.69 -20.53
CA CYS A 300 4.75 -4.87 -20.81
C CYS A 300 3.60 -4.98 -19.81
N MET A 301 2.44 -5.39 -20.30
CA MET A 301 1.30 -5.76 -19.48
C MET A 301 0.85 -7.18 -19.82
N TRP A 302 0.67 -7.99 -18.78
CA TRP A 302 0.21 -9.36 -18.85
C TRP A 302 -1.14 -9.48 -18.14
N THR A 303 -1.93 -10.46 -18.54
CA THR A 303 -3.26 -10.71 -18.02
C THR A 303 -3.47 -12.19 -17.79
N LEU A 304 -4.01 -12.51 -16.63
CA LEU A 304 -4.43 -13.84 -16.26
C LEU A 304 -5.88 -13.77 -15.76
N VAL A 305 -6.75 -14.57 -16.36
CA VAL A 305 -8.09 -14.80 -15.80
C VAL A 305 -7.90 -15.74 -14.63
N ILE A 306 -8.33 -15.34 -13.43
CA ILE A 306 -8.06 -16.14 -12.23
C ILE A 306 -8.98 -17.37 -12.26
N PRO A 307 -8.43 -18.60 -12.22
CA PRO A 307 -9.25 -19.80 -12.26
C PRO A 307 -10.28 -19.85 -11.13
N SER A 308 -11.47 -20.36 -11.45
CA SER A 308 -12.44 -20.79 -10.44
C SER A 308 -12.03 -22.11 -9.77
N SER A 309 -11.21 -22.92 -10.44
CA SER A 309 -10.66 -24.19 -9.93
C SER A 309 -9.22 -24.39 -10.41
N SER A 310 -8.39 -25.01 -9.58
CA SER A 310 -6.97 -25.30 -9.82
C SER A 310 -6.75 -26.36 -10.92
N SER A 311 -7.07 -26.05 -12.17
CA SER A 311 -6.66 -26.85 -13.34
C SER A 311 -5.48 -26.20 -14.03
N SER A 312 -4.47 -27.02 -14.35
CA SER A 312 -3.12 -26.68 -14.79
C SER A 312 -3.00 -26.13 -16.22
N GLY A 313 -3.99 -25.35 -16.69
CA GLY A 313 -4.05 -24.83 -18.06
C GLY A 313 -3.88 -23.31 -18.21
N ASP A 314 -3.89 -22.56 -17.11
CA ASP A 314 -4.07 -21.10 -17.20
C ASP A 314 -2.73 -20.39 -17.42
N GLN A 315 -2.58 -19.89 -18.64
CA GLN A 315 -1.37 -19.20 -19.09
C GLN A 315 -1.60 -17.69 -19.10
N TRP A 316 -0.64 -16.96 -18.53
CA TRP A 316 -0.52 -15.52 -18.72
C TRP A 316 -0.53 -15.17 -20.20
N ARG A 317 -1.42 -14.25 -20.59
CA ARG A 317 -1.45 -13.67 -21.93
C ARG A 317 -0.83 -12.28 -21.90
N LYS A 318 0.10 -12.00 -22.80
CA LYS A 318 0.59 -10.63 -23.00
C LYS A 318 -0.54 -9.79 -23.60
N ALA A 319 -0.99 -8.78 -22.85
CA ALA A 319 -2.09 -7.91 -23.23
C ALA A 319 -1.62 -6.74 -24.09
N GLY A 320 -0.37 -6.30 -23.91
CA GLY A 320 0.26 -5.34 -24.79
C GLY A 320 1.67 -4.96 -24.34
N GLU A 321 2.41 -4.34 -25.26
CA GLU A 321 3.77 -3.89 -25.03
C GLU A 321 4.10 -2.63 -25.85
N ILE A 322 4.98 -1.79 -25.33
CA ILE A 322 5.49 -0.61 -26.03
C ILE A 322 6.94 -0.34 -25.59
N CYS A 323 7.84 -0.21 -26.57
CA CYS A 323 9.21 0.24 -26.32
C CYS A 323 9.21 1.70 -25.85
N VAL A 324 9.96 2.02 -24.79
CA VAL A 324 10.05 3.38 -24.23
C VAL A 324 10.54 4.38 -25.28
N GLY A 325 11.49 4.00 -26.15
CA GLY A 325 11.93 4.83 -27.28
C GLY A 325 10.80 5.18 -28.24
N ARG A 326 9.98 4.20 -28.62
CA ARG A 326 8.81 4.42 -29.49
C ARG A 326 7.72 5.25 -28.81
N LEU A 327 7.49 5.04 -27.52
CA LEU A 327 6.55 5.85 -26.73
C LEU A 327 6.96 7.33 -26.75
N ARG A 328 8.25 7.62 -26.54
CA ARG A 328 8.82 8.97 -26.58
C ARG A 328 8.72 9.63 -27.96
N GLU A 329 8.57 8.84 -29.02
CA GLU A 329 8.44 9.34 -30.38
C GLU A 329 7.01 9.78 -30.73
N GLN A 330 6.01 9.38 -29.92
CA GLN A 330 4.62 9.77 -30.10
C GLN A 330 4.44 11.28 -29.90
N GLU A 331 3.55 11.86 -30.72
CA GLU A 331 3.29 13.31 -30.72
C GLU A 331 2.84 13.81 -29.35
N GLY A 332 1.92 13.09 -28.68
CA GLY A 332 1.46 13.45 -27.34
C GLY A 332 2.59 13.52 -26.30
N PHE A 333 3.52 12.56 -26.32
CA PHE A 333 4.66 12.56 -25.42
C PHE A 333 5.61 13.74 -25.69
N LYS A 334 5.89 14.03 -26.97
CA LYS A 334 6.73 15.16 -27.38
C LYS A 334 6.11 16.50 -26.99
N ASN A 335 4.82 16.66 -27.23
CA ASN A 335 4.07 17.88 -26.91
C ASN A 335 4.02 18.12 -25.39
N ALA A 336 3.99 17.07 -24.59
CA ALA A 336 4.05 17.13 -23.13
C ALA A 336 5.44 17.53 -22.58
N ARG A 337 6.50 17.55 -23.40
CA ARG A 337 7.87 17.93 -23.02
C ARG A 337 8.41 17.17 -21.80
N LEU A 338 8.07 15.89 -21.69
CA LEU A 338 8.48 15.05 -20.56
C LEU A 338 9.98 14.74 -20.59
N PRO A 339 10.63 14.55 -19.42
CA PRO A 339 12.04 14.17 -19.36
C PRO A 339 12.31 12.82 -20.04
N THR A 340 13.38 12.75 -20.85
CA THR A 340 13.77 11.52 -21.57
C THR A 340 15.08 10.90 -21.08
N HIS A 341 15.78 11.56 -20.16
CA HIS A 341 17.11 11.14 -19.69
C HIS A 341 17.08 10.08 -18.57
N ARG A 342 15.91 9.84 -17.95
CA ARG A 342 15.69 8.83 -16.91
C ARG A 342 14.68 7.78 -17.39
N PRO A 343 14.79 6.53 -16.89
CA PRO A 343 13.77 5.52 -17.16
C PRO A 343 12.45 5.88 -16.44
N PRO A 344 11.30 5.47 -17.01
CA PRO A 344 10.04 5.45 -16.26
C PRO A 344 10.15 4.47 -15.09
N THR A 345 9.43 4.74 -14.01
CA THR A 345 9.40 3.92 -12.79
C THR A 345 7.99 3.84 -12.23
N LYS A 346 7.79 3.01 -11.20
CA LYS A 346 6.56 2.94 -10.40
C LYS A 346 5.32 2.81 -11.28
N PRO A 347 5.21 1.71 -12.05
CA PRO A 347 3.95 1.44 -12.75
C PRO A 347 2.82 1.35 -11.72
N MET A 348 1.69 1.98 -12.01
CA MET A 348 0.50 1.97 -11.16
C MET A 348 -0.71 1.69 -12.04
N LEU A 349 -1.40 0.59 -11.76
CA LEU A 349 -2.62 0.22 -12.48
C LEU A 349 -3.76 1.18 -12.11
N SER A 350 -4.51 1.63 -13.12
CA SER A 350 -5.76 2.35 -12.90
C SER A 350 -6.83 1.40 -12.36
N SER A 351 -7.56 1.81 -11.34
CA SER A 351 -8.75 1.10 -10.86
C SER A 351 -9.99 1.37 -11.72
N HIS A 352 -10.02 2.49 -12.45
CA HIS A 352 -11.19 2.98 -13.19
C HIS A 352 -11.10 2.79 -14.71
N GLU A 353 -9.89 2.69 -15.27
CA GLU A 353 -9.65 2.52 -16.71
C GLU A 353 -8.78 1.28 -16.98
N ASP A 354 -9.41 0.17 -17.36
CA ASP A 354 -8.68 -1.05 -17.69
C ASP A 354 -7.69 -0.82 -18.85
N GLY A 355 -6.49 -1.37 -18.69
CA GLY A 355 -5.37 -1.20 -19.60
C GLY A 355 -4.65 0.14 -19.52
N VAL A 356 -5.11 1.12 -18.73
CA VAL A 356 -4.36 2.34 -18.48
C VAL A 356 -3.42 2.16 -17.29
N VAL A 357 -2.15 2.45 -17.52
CA VAL A 357 -1.09 2.37 -16.50
C VAL A 357 -0.39 3.71 -16.39
N TYR A 358 -0.26 4.19 -15.15
CA TYR A 358 0.50 5.39 -14.82
C TYR A 358 1.94 5.03 -14.51
N PHE A 359 2.86 5.91 -14.92
CA PHE A 359 4.29 5.78 -14.69
C PHE A 359 4.85 7.11 -14.22
N MET A 360 5.94 7.04 -13.47
CA MET A 360 6.63 8.20 -12.92
C MET A 360 7.92 8.49 -13.67
N LEU A 361 8.23 9.77 -13.83
CA LEU A 361 9.52 10.28 -14.29
C LEU A 361 10.03 11.31 -13.29
N SER A 362 11.32 11.27 -13.00
CA SER A 362 11.97 12.31 -12.21
C SER A 362 12.95 13.09 -13.05
N ASP A 363 12.93 14.41 -12.92
CA ASP A 363 13.93 15.31 -13.49
C ASP A 363 14.77 15.89 -12.35
N ARG A 364 16.10 15.72 -12.45
CA ARG A 364 17.06 16.43 -11.60
C ARG A 364 17.87 17.34 -12.50
N HIS A 365 17.68 18.65 -12.37
CA HIS A 365 18.62 19.60 -12.99
C HIS A 365 19.98 19.46 -12.30
N LYS A 366 21.07 19.50 -13.08
CA LYS A 366 22.44 19.45 -12.51
C LYS A 366 22.76 20.79 -11.85
N GLY A 367 22.97 20.75 -10.54
CA GLY A 367 23.36 21.87 -9.67
C GLY A 367 22.90 21.54 -8.25
N GLU A 368 23.81 21.61 -7.26
CA GLU A 368 23.46 21.46 -5.85
C GLU A 368 22.35 22.50 -5.52
N ASP A 369 21.27 22.05 -4.88
CA ASP A 369 19.99 22.73 -4.62
C ASP A 369 18.89 22.74 -5.71
N ALA A 370 19.03 22.01 -6.82
CA ALA A 370 17.94 21.95 -7.81
C ALA A 370 16.73 21.13 -7.34
N ALA A 371 15.55 21.76 -7.29
CA ALA A 371 14.26 21.12 -7.05
C ALA A 371 14.05 19.93 -8.02
N LYS A 372 13.81 18.74 -7.48
CA LYS A 372 13.49 17.55 -8.27
C LYS A 372 12.03 17.62 -8.68
N TYR A 373 11.78 17.73 -9.99
CA TYR A 373 10.43 17.67 -10.51
C TYR A 373 10.02 16.22 -10.75
N ILE A 374 8.83 15.88 -10.32
CA ILE A 374 8.23 14.58 -10.54
C ILE A 374 7.10 14.77 -11.55
N TYR A 375 7.12 13.95 -12.59
CA TYR A 375 6.07 13.88 -13.60
C TYR A 375 5.40 12.53 -13.52
N VAL A 376 4.10 12.51 -13.78
CA VAL A 376 3.31 11.30 -13.96
C VAL A 376 2.79 11.31 -15.37
N PHE A 377 2.82 10.18 -16.05
CA PHE A 377 2.21 10.02 -17.35
C PHE A 377 1.49 8.68 -17.43
N SER A 378 0.47 8.60 -18.27
CA SER A 378 -0.33 7.41 -18.47
C SER A 378 -0.16 6.86 -19.87
N VAL A 379 -0.24 5.54 -19.98
CA VAL A 379 -0.17 4.79 -21.23
C VAL A 379 -1.33 3.81 -21.26
N ASN A 380 -2.06 3.79 -22.37
CA ASN A 380 -2.99 2.71 -22.66
C ASN A 380 -2.18 1.53 -23.20
N MET A 381 -1.99 0.51 -22.37
CA MET A 381 -1.15 -0.65 -22.66
C MET A 381 -1.75 -1.58 -23.71
N PHE A 382 -3.08 -1.60 -23.89
CA PHE A 382 -3.71 -2.38 -24.96
C PHE A 382 -3.37 -1.84 -26.36
N THR A 383 -3.24 -0.51 -26.48
CA THR A 383 -2.96 0.16 -27.76
C THR A 383 -1.51 0.64 -27.88
N GLY A 384 -0.74 0.62 -26.78
CA GLY A 384 0.60 1.17 -26.70
C GLY A 384 0.65 2.70 -26.88
N ARG A 385 -0.44 3.43 -26.57
CA ARG A 385 -0.56 4.87 -26.81
C ARG A 385 -0.35 5.69 -25.53
N PHE A 386 0.39 6.79 -25.65
CA PHE A 386 0.44 7.84 -24.64
C PHE A 386 -0.96 8.45 -24.49
N VAL A 387 -1.42 8.59 -23.25
CA VAL A 387 -2.76 9.12 -22.95
C VAL A 387 -2.65 10.55 -22.43
N SER A 388 -1.98 10.75 -21.31
CA SER A 388 -1.85 12.07 -20.68
C SER A 388 -0.64 12.14 -19.76
N SER A 389 -0.34 13.36 -19.29
CA SER A 389 0.75 13.58 -18.34
C SER A 389 0.54 14.83 -17.50
N TRP A 390 1.17 14.82 -16.33
CA TRP A 390 1.06 15.85 -15.32
C TRP A 390 2.40 16.07 -14.63
N ARG A 391 2.62 17.29 -14.18
CA ARG A 391 3.74 17.65 -13.31
C ARG A 391 3.21 17.78 -11.89
N LEU A 392 3.79 17.04 -10.96
CA LEU A 392 3.36 17.10 -9.57
C LEU A 392 3.86 18.40 -8.92
N PRO A 393 2.98 19.13 -8.19
CA PRO A 393 3.39 20.28 -7.39
C PRO A 393 4.42 19.87 -6.33
N SER A 394 5.41 20.72 -6.07
CA SER A 394 6.40 20.48 -5.00
C SER A 394 5.76 20.43 -3.60
N SER A 395 4.62 21.10 -3.42
CA SER A 395 3.82 21.07 -2.18
C SER A 395 3.14 19.72 -1.92
N CYS A 396 2.98 18.88 -2.94
CA CYS A 396 2.35 17.55 -2.88
C CYS A 396 3.37 16.43 -2.74
N ALA A 397 4.64 16.71 -2.98
CA ALA A 397 5.76 15.80 -2.77
C ALA A 397 6.87 16.54 -2.00
N PRO A 398 6.62 16.92 -0.72
CA PRO A 398 7.65 17.61 0.08
C PRO A 398 8.92 16.76 0.19
N HIS A 399 8.74 15.44 0.11
CA HIS A 399 9.79 14.50 -0.19
C HIS A 399 9.87 14.33 -1.70
N SER A 400 10.95 14.84 -2.28
CA SER A 400 11.29 14.68 -3.68
C SER A 400 11.51 13.22 -4.12
N ASP A 401 10.99 12.21 -3.42
CA ASP A 401 11.23 10.80 -3.72
C ASP A 401 9.97 10.09 -4.26
N PRO A 402 9.95 9.73 -5.56
CA PRO A 402 8.92 8.92 -6.19
C PRO A 402 8.62 7.60 -5.48
N GLN A 403 9.52 7.10 -4.64
CA GLN A 403 9.28 5.83 -3.95
C GLN A 403 8.11 5.86 -2.97
N PHE A 404 7.71 7.06 -2.50
CA PHE A 404 6.62 7.26 -1.55
C PHE A 404 5.28 7.59 -2.21
N LEU A 405 5.15 7.46 -3.53
CA LEU A 405 3.91 7.73 -4.22
C LEU A 405 3.29 6.42 -4.71
N MET A 406 1.98 6.28 -4.51
CA MET A 406 1.20 5.11 -4.93
C MET A 406 -0.16 5.53 -5.49
N GLY A 407 -0.70 4.73 -6.41
CA GLY A 407 -2.08 4.91 -6.88
C GLY A 407 -3.06 4.34 -5.87
N SER A 408 -4.16 5.05 -5.63
CA SER A 408 -5.19 4.64 -4.67
C SER A 408 -6.58 5.06 -5.14
N ASP A 409 -7.57 4.21 -4.88
CA ASP A 409 -9.00 4.43 -5.08
C ASP A 409 -9.71 4.90 -3.80
N ILE A 410 -8.98 5.11 -2.71
CA ILE A 410 -9.56 5.40 -1.39
C ILE A 410 -10.46 6.65 -1.37
N LEU A 411 -10.22 7.58 -2.30
CA LEU A 411 -10.98 8.80 -2.45
C LEU A 411 -12.45 8.56 -2.84
N GLU A 412 -12.77 7.40 -3.43
CA GLU A 412 -14.17 6.98 -3.67
C GLU A 412 -14.93 6.68 -2.38
N HIS A 413 -14.18 6.35 -1.33
CA HIS A 413 -14.74 5.78 -0.10
C HIS A 413 -14.73 6.78 1.06
N ILE A 414 -13.83 7.76 1.04
CA ILE A 414 -13.69 8.75 2.12
C ILE A 414 -14.84 9.78 2.07
N LYS A 415 -15.40 10.06 3.25
CA LYS A 415 -16.30 11.20 3.48
C LYS A 415 -15.54 12.27 4.25
N ILE A 416 -15.71 13.52 3.81
CA ILE A 416 -15.00 14.72 4.28
C ILE A 416 -16.00 15.72 4.83
#